data_AF-A0A662CUP4-F1
#
_entry.id   AF-A0A662CUP4-F1
#
_cell.length_a   1.000
_cell.length_b   1.000
_cell.length_c   1.000
_cell.angle_alpha   90.00
_cell.angle_beta   90.00
_cell.angle_gamma   90.00
#
_symmetry.space_group_name_H-M   'P 1'
#
loop_
_entity.id
_entity.type
_entity.pdbx_description
1 polymer ?
#
loop_
_entity_poly.entity_id
_entity_poly.type
_entity_poly.pdbx_seq_one_letter_code
_entity_poly.pdbx_strand_id
1 'polypeptide(L)'
;EFQEKTVIFTLSSETASFNLSQPVVLGTTLWLEMEIPQTILLQTKLKMELKGEVNRLLAASNGQKANRQTVFLKLSSRYTIQPLPSSFT
;
A
#
# COMPACT_ATOMS: atom_id res chain seq x y z
N GLU A 1 -12.51 11.97 0.47
CA GLU A 1 -11.52 10.93 0.14
C GLU A 1 -10.61 10.73 1.33
N PHE A 2 -10.10 9.52 1.57
CA PHE A 2 -9.22 9.24 2.71
C PHE A 2 -7.83 8.85 2.23
N GLN A 3 -6.80 9.26 3.00
CA GLN A 3 -5.41 8.91 2.75
C GLN A 3 -4.74 8.60 4.08
N GLU A 4 -4.10 7.43 4.18
CA GLU A 4 -3.38 7.01 5.39
C GLU A 4 -1.99 6.49 5.00
N LYS A 5 -0.95 6.94 5.72
CA LYS A 5 0.39 6.37 5.62
C LYS A 5 0.50 5.16 6.54
N THR A 6 0.96 4.03 6.01
CA THR A 6 1.11 2.79 6.77
C THR A 6 2.36 2.02 6.34
N VAL A 7 2.70 0.98 7.10
CA VAL A 7 3.78 0.05 6.78
C VAL A 7 3.17 -1.19 6.13
N ILE A 8 3.73 -1.60 5.00
CA ILE A 8 3.34 -2.83 4.32
C ILE A 8 4.02 -4.02 5.01
N PHE A 9 3.22 -5.02 5.40
CA PHE A 9 3.72 -6.27 5.98
C PHE A 9 4.02 -7.32 4.91
N THR A 10 3.20 -7.37 3.86
CA THR A 10 3.37 -8.29 2.75
C THR A 10 3.06 -7.56 1.45
N LEU A 11 3.89 -7.78 0.43
CA LEU A 11 3.65 -7.35 -0.94
C LEU A 11 4.12 -8.43 -1.91
N SER A 12 3.27 -8.77 -2.86
CA SER A 12 3.54 -9.66 -4.00
C SER A 12 2.84 -9.12 -5.24
N SER A 13 2.89 -9.84 -6.36
CA SER A 13 2.13 -9.51 -7.56
C SER A 13 0.61 -9.64 -7.39
N GLU A 14 0.15 -10.44 -6.42
CA GLU A 14 -1.28 -10.78 -6.27
C GLU A 14 -1.89 -10.24 -4.99
N THR A 15 -1.08 -9.99 -3.96
CA THR A 15 -1.57 -9.64 -2.63
C THR A 15 -0.71 -8.58 -1.96
N ALA A 16 -1.37 -7.76 -1.14
CA ALA A 16 -0.71 -6.86 -0.20
C ALA A 16 -1.41 -6.93 1.17
N SER A 17 -0.67 -6.70 2.25
CA SER A 17 -1.25 -6.59 3.60
C SER A 17 -0.61 -5.48 4.42
N PHE A 18 -1.43 -4.79 5.20
CA PHE A 18 -1.03 -3.64 6.03
C PHE A 18 -2.11 -3.35 7.07
N ASN A 19 -1.78 -2.55 8.08
CA ASN A 19 -2.78 -2.05 9.03
C ASN A 19 -3.35 -0.72 8.56
N LEU A 20 -4.67 -0.54 8.71
CA LEU A 20 -5.32 0.77 8.67
C LEU A 20 -5.91 1.12 10.03
N SER A 21 -5.84 2.40 10.36
CA SER A 21 -6.47 2.99 11.54
C SER A 21 -7.90 3.43 11.21
N GLN A 22 -8.15 3.77 9.94
CA GLN A 22 -9.49 4.00 9.45
C GLN A 22 -10.16 2.69 9.05
N PRO A 23 -11.41 2.42 9.51
CA PRO A 23 -12.14 1.23 9.12
C PRO A 23 -12.49 1.26 7.63
N VAL A 24 -12.46 0.08 7.01
CA VAL A 24 -12.85 -0.16 5.61
C VAL A 24 -13.63 -1.47 5.58
N VAL A 25 -14.40 -1.69 4.51
CA VAL A 25 -15.22 -2.90 4.37
C VAL A 25 -14.68 -3.81 3.27
N LEU A 26 -15.07 -5.08 3.28
CA LEU A 26 -14.81 -6.00 2.17
C LEU A 26 -15.33 -5.42 0.85
N GLY A 27 -14.61 -5.65 -0.24
CA GLY A 27 -14.93 -5.07 -1.55
C GLY A 27 -14.47 -3.62 -1.75
N THR A 28 -13.98 -2.94 -0.70
CA THR A 28 -13.41 -1.60 -0.85
C THR A 28 -12.20 -1.65 -1.78
N THR A 29 -12.16 -0.78 -2.78
CA THR A 29 -10.97 -0.60 -3.62
C THR A 29 -10.02 0.39 -2.97
N LEU A 30 -8.77 0.00 -2.77
CA LEU A 30 -7.70 0.86 -2.26
C LEU A 30 -6.61 1.04 -3.32
N TRP A 31 -6.00 2.23 -3.29
CA TRP A 31 -4.80 2.55 -4.05
C TRP A 31 -3.62 2.63 -3.08
N LEU A 32 -2.55 1.92 -3.39
CA LEU A 32 -1.29 2.00 -2.67
C LEU A 32 -0.31 2.79 -3.51
N GLU A 33 0.34 3.74 -2.87
CA GLU A 33 1.40 4.55 -3.46
C GLU A 33 2.67 4.37 -2.63
N MET A 34 3.79 4.10 -3.30
CA MET A 34 5.10 3.96 -2.67
C MET A 34 6.16 4.70 -3.48
N GLU A 35 6.98 5.49 -2.79
CA GLU A 35 8.24 5.99 -3.33
C GLU A 35 9.34 4.94 -3.08
N ILE A 36 9.96 4.46 -4.15
CA ILE A 36 11.15 3.62 -4.06
C ILE A 36 12.37 4.54 -4.11
N PRO A 37 13.21 4.55 -3.06
CA PRO A 37 14.36 5.44 -2.99
C PRO A 37 15.40 5.07 -4.05
N GLN A 38 16.15 6.08 -4.48
CA GLN A 38 17.33 5.90 -5.31
C GLN A 38 18.33 4.99 -4.57
N THR A 39 18.98 4.10 -5.31
CA THR A 39 20.09 3.27 -4.81
C THR A 39 21.27 3.38 -5.77
N ILE A 40 22.39 2.74 -5.44
CA ILE A 40 23.56 2.69 -6.33
C ILE A 40 23.20 2.06 -7.69
N LEU A 41 22.31 1.05 -7.70
CA LEU A 41 21.84 0.38 -8.90
C LEU A 41 20.63 1.07 -9.54
N LEU A 42 19.80 1.71 -8.71
CA LEU A 42 18.61 2.42 -9.14
C LEU A 42 18.90 3.92 -9.16
N GLN A 43 19.41 4.43 -10.29
CA GLN A 43 19.91 5.81 -10.44
C GLN A 43 18.84 6.91 -10.36
N THR A 44 17.56 6.55 -10.29
CA THR A 44 16.45 7.50 -10.11
C THR A 44 15.43 6.97 -9.12
N LYS A 45 14.78 7.85 -8.37
CA LYS A 45 13.64 7.47 -7.54
C LYS A 45 12.52 6.94 -8.41
N LEU A 46 11.75 5.98 -7.92
CA LEU A 46 10.57 5.47 -8.62
C LEU A 46 9.31 5.74 -7.81
N LYS A 47 8.19 5.93 -8.50
CA LYS A 47 6.85 5.86 -7.95
C LYS A 47 6.23 4.53 -8.36
N MET A 48 5.73 3.78 -7.38
CA MET A 48 4.92 2.59 -7.60
C MET A 48 3.48 2.89 -7.20
N GLU A 49 2.53 2.60 -8.09
CA GLU A 49 1.11 2.65 -7.78
C GLU A 49 0.47 1.28 -8.02
N LEU A 50 -0.23 0.80 -7.00
CA LEU A 50 -0.95 -0.47 -7.03
C LEU A 50 -2.42 -0.22 -6.72
N LYS A 51 -3.29 -0.98 -7.36
CA LYS A 51 -4.73 -0.99 -7.07
C LYS A 51 -5.13 -2.37 -6.58
N GLY A 52 -5.93 -2.44 -5.53
CA GLY A 52 -6.44 -3.72 -5.02
C GLY A 52 -7.79 -3.60 -4.34
N GLU A 53 -8.48 -4.72 -4.25
CA GLU A 53 -9.76 -4.86 -3.54
C GLU A 53 -9.54 -5.57 -2.21
N VAL A 54 -10.16 -5.05 -1.15
CA VAL A 54 -10.12 -5.64 0.18
C VAL A 54 -10.85 -6.98 0.17
N ASN A 55 -10.11 -8.09 0.27
CA ASN A 55 -10.66 -9.44 0.23
C ASN A 55 -10.67 -10.13 1.60
N ARG A 56 -9.95 -9.58 2.58
CA ARG A 56 -9.93 -10.09 3.95
C ARG A 56 -9.61 -8.96 4.93
N LEU A 57 -10.27 -9.01 6.08
CA LEU A 57 -10.06 -8.11 7.21
C LEU A 57 -9.85 -8.94 8.48
N LEU A 58 -8.88 -8.54 9.30
CA LEU A 58 -8.68 -9.09 10.64
C LEU A 58 -8.60 -7.92 11.64
N ALA A 59 -8.99 -8.15 12.90
CA ALA A 59 -8.62 -7.24 13.98
C ALA A 59 -7.08 -7.18 14.07
N ALA A 60 -6.49 -5.99 14.18
CA ALA A 60 -5.04 -5.88 14.27
C ALA A 60 -4.55 -6.61 15.53
N SER A 61 -3.70 -7.62 15.31
CA SER A 61 -3.21 -8.53 16.36
C SER A 61 -2.20 -7.89 17.32
N ASN A 62 -1.84 -6.62 17.14
CA ASN A 62 -0.70 -6.01 17.82
C ASN A 62 -1.02 -5.34 19.17
N GLY A 63 -2.21 -5.51 19.74
CA GLY A 63 -2.52 -5.16 21.14
C GLY A 63 -2.41 -3.68 21.54
N GLN A 64 -1.87 -2.80 20.67
CA GLN A 64 -1.50 -1.44 21.03
C GLN A 64 -2.55 -0.40 20.63
N LYS A 65 -3.48 -0.70 19.72
CA LYS A 65 -4.56 0.22 19.33
C LYS A 65 -5.83 -0.54 18.97
N ALA A 66 -6.84 -0.44 19.83
CA ALA A 66 -8.13 -1.15 19.73
C ALA A 66 -8.93 -0.89 18.42
N ASN A 67 -8.54 0.12 17.62
CA ASN A 67 -9.28 0.53 16.42
C ASN A 67 -8.52 0.25 15.11
N ARG A 68 -7.47 -0.58 15.13
CA ARG A 68 -6.76 -0.96 13.90
C ARG A 68 -7.27 -2.27 13.33
N GLN A 69 -7.30 -2.33 12.01
CA GLN A 69 -7.62 -3.53 11.24
C GLN A 69 -6.44 -3.89 10.35
N THR A 70 -6.14 -5.18 10.25
CA THR A 70 -5.23 -5.69 9.22
C THR A 70 -6.04 -5.95 7.96
N VAL A 71 -5.68 -5.22 6.92
CA VAL A 71 -6.29 -5.27 5.60
C VAL A 71 -5.46 -6.15 4.71
N PHE A 72 -6.11 -7.06 3.97
CA PHE A 72 -5.50 -7.80 2.89
C PHE A 72 -6.18 -7.40 1.58
N LEU A 73 -5.35 -7.09 0.59
CA LEU A 73 -5.79 -6.77 -0.76
C LEU A 73 -5.56 -7.95 -1.68
N LYS A 74 -6.52 -8.19 -2.57
CA LYS A 74 -6.28 -8.83 -3.85
C LYS A 74 -5.91 -7.74 -4.86
N LEU A 75 -4.67 -7.75 -5.35
CA LEU A 75 -4.16 -6.75 -6.27
C LEU A 75 -4.68 -6.97 -7.68
N SER A 76 -4.85 -5.87 -8.42
CA SER A 76 -5.10 -5.88 -9.85
C SER A 76 -3.81 -6.22 -10.59
N SER A 77 -3.92 -6.87 -11.75
CA SER A 77 -2.78 -7.13 -12.64
C SER A 77 -2.17 -5.86 -13.25
N ARG A 78 -2.82 -4.71 -13.10
CA ARG A 78 -2.35 -3.41 -13.59
C ARG A 78 -1.65 -2.65 -12.45
N TYR A 79 -0.33 -2.67 -12.46
CA TYR A 79 0.51 -1.82 -11.64
C TYR A 79 1.36 -0.90 -12.51
N THR A 80 1.73 0.26 -11.97
CA THR A 80 2.66 1.19 -12.61
C THR A 80 3.91 1.31 -11.76
N ILE A 81 5.07 1.30 -12.42
CA ILE A 81 6.34 1.68 -11.83
C ILE A 81 6.95 2.68 -12.80
N GLN A 82 7.15 3.90 -12.36
CA GLN A 82 7.61 4.99 -13.22
C GLN A 82 8.69 5.80 -12.50
N PRO A 83 9.63 6.42 -13.23
CA PRO A 83 10.52 7.41 -12.65
C PRO A 83 9.71 8.48 -11.92
N LEU A 84 10.04 8.72 -10.65
CA LEU A 84 9.49 9.86 -9.93
C LEU A 84 10.17 11.10 -10.52
N PRO A 85 9.43 12.07 -11.09
CA PRO A 85 10.04 13.26 -11.66
C PRO A 85 10.92 13.93 -10.61
N SER A 86 12.20 14.13 -10.95
CA SER A 86 13.05 14.99 -10.16
C SER A 86 12.43 16.38 -10.20
N SER A 87 11.85 16.83 -9.10
CA SER A 87 11.49 18.23 -8.93
C SER A 87 12.79 19.02 -9.00
N PHE A 88 13.10 19.55 -10.19
CA PHE A 88 14.14 20.56 -10.36
C PHE A 88 13.67 21.79 -9.57
N THR A 89 14.29 22.02 -8.43
CA THR A 89 14.28 23.28 -7.68
C THR A 89 15.69 23.81 -7.63
#